data_AF-A0A6A5HVJ8-F1
#
_entry.id   AF-A0A6A5HVJ8-F1
#
_cell.length_a   1.000
_cell.length_b   1.000
_cell.length_c   1.000
_cell.angle_alpha   90.00
_cell.angle_beta   90.00
_cell.angle_gamma   90.00
#
_symmetry.space_group_name_H-M   'P 1'
#
loop_
_entity.id
_entity.type
_entity.pdbx_description
1 polymer ?
#
loop_
_entity_poly.entity_id
_entity_poly.type
_entity_poly.pdbx_seq_one_letter_code
_entity_poly.pdbx_strand_id
1 'polypeptide(L)'
;MINLRRLVHTSCRLERGRTAFYNVHQKVTDPAKQDPDYFEKKARELPLDQNYIDALSKLYYEKIGSERDLGLKAADNLILEKTEFGLPRIEKSKIRAKYEDLDVLSNAPESVKKVFSVEMATRRELSQEWKESLIKSVRQHSLDGSSLEMKIAWLTALIRHWSLLVNDIGQETKKKPTWLTHRIWLVINERRKALRILRERNEAAFENTIAALKISYHVPKQPAHVKTRKAWAEAQLKLRVENEKEKRLEELHERYDKQVEDHKRETEEKRKALNNELDKLAEDMRRIDVIEGKAFETVGKYEPSLISSLTETVIHSNLFYHPPPTMSEK
;
A
#
# COMPACT_ATOMS: atom_id res chain seq x y z
N MET A 1 -7.27 52.97 58.66
CA MET A 1 -7.04 51.77 57.81
C MET A 1 -7.52 52.09 56.40
N ILE A 2 -6.59 52.37 55.50
CA ILE A 2 -6.86 52.81 54.13
C ILE A 2 -7.04 51.56 53.26
N ASN A 3 -8.27 51.32 52.81
CA ASN A 3 -8.61 50.22 51.90
C ASN A 3 -8.16 50.59 50.48
N LEU A 4 -6.97 50.14 50.09
CA LEU A 4 -6.48 50.15 48.71
C LEU A 4 -7.18 49.05 47.91
N ARG A 5 -8.40 49.30 47.44
CA ARG A 5 -8.95 48.56 46.29
C ARG A 5 -8.45 49.23 45.01
N ARG A 6 -7.28 48.78 44.52
CA ARG A 6 -6.84 49.06 43.16
C ARG A 6 -7.85 48.41 42.20
N LEU A 7 -8.66 49.23 41.56
CA LEU A 7 -9.40 48.86 40.35
C LEU A 7 -8.35 48.56 39.27
N VAL A 8 -8.18 47.27 38.94
CA VAL A 8 -7.45 46.86 37.74
C VAL A 8 -8.29 47.33 36.56
N HIS A 9 -7.86 48.42 35.92
CA HIS A 9 -8.48 48.93 34.70
C HIS A 9 -8.51 47.82 33.64
N THR A 10 -9.71 47.40 33.23
CA THR A 10 -9.96 46.47 32.11
C THR A 10 -9.92 47.17 30.74
N SER A 11 -9.08 48.19 30.59
CA SER A 11 -8.95 48.95 29.33
C SER A 11 -7.82 48.45 28.42
N CYS A 12 -7.06 47.42 28.82
CA CYS A 12 -6.28 46.67 27.86
C CYS A 12 -7.24 45.83 27.02
N ARG A 13 -7.68 46.36 25.87
CA ARG A 13 -7.91 45.51 24.71
C ARG A 13 -6.60 44.75 24.49
N LEU A 14 -6.50 43.57 25.09
CA LEU A 14 -5.75 42.49 24.48
C LEU A 14 -6.44 42.34 23.12
N GLU A 15 -5.96 43.07 22.11
CA GLU A 15 -5.92 42.50 20.78
C GLU A 15 -5.35 41.13 21.03
N ARG A 16 -6.21 40.10 21.01
CA ARG A 16 -5.75 38.73 20.96
C ARG A 16 -4.81 38.77 19.79
N GLY A 17 -3.51 38.89 20.06
CA GLY A 17 -2.46 38.85 19.07
C GLY A 17 -2.78 37.59 18.34
N ARG A 18 -3.38 37.74 17.15
CA ARG A 18 -3.74 36.61 16.32
C ARG A 18 -2.38 36.01 16.07
N THR A 19 -2.06 34.93 16.77
CA THR A 19 -0.82 34.21 16.53
C THR A 19 -0.76 34.09 15.03
N ALA A 20 0.26 34.70 14.40
CA ALA A 20 0.42 34.61 12.96
C ALA A 20 0.36 33.12 12.68
N PHE A 21 -0.71 32.67 12.03
CA PHE A 21 -0.93 31.25 11.88
C PHE A 21 0.14 30.82 10.90
N TYR A 22 1.26 30.29 11.42
CA TYR A 22 2.49 30.03 10.64
C TYR A 22 2.30 29.01 9.52
N ASN A 23 1.09 28.43 9.39
CA ASN A 23 0.70 27.54 8.31
C ASN A 23 -0.25 28.26 7.34
N VAL A 24 0.32 29.01 6.40
CA VAL A 24 -0.43 29.62 5.30
C VAL A 24 -0.91 28.51 4.35
N HIS A 25 -2.17 28.57 3.93
CA HIS A 25 -2.70 27.68 2.89
C HIS A 25 -1.91 27.90 1.59
N GLN A 26 -1.29 26.85 1.06
CA GLN A 26 -0.59 26.89 -0.22
C GLN A 26 -1.43 26.21 -1.28
N LYS A 27 -1.69 26.89 -2.40
CA LYS A 27 -2.40 26.29 -3.53
C LYS A 27 -1.56 25.17 -4.15
N VAL A 28 -2.13 23.99 -4.31
CA VAL A 28 -1.46 22.85 -4.96
C VAL A 28 -1.83 22.83 -6.44
N THR A 29 -0.97 23.39 -7.27
CA THR A 29 -1.07 23.33 -8.74
C THR A 29 -0.42 22.08 -9.32
N ASP A 30 0.63 21.56 -8.68
CA ASP A 30 1.44 20.48 -9.22
C ASP A 30 0.80 19.11 -8.89
N PRO A 31 0.56 18.23 -9.87
CA PRO A 31 -0.05 16.93 -9.64
C PRO A 31 0.83 16.00 -8.80
N ALA A 32 2.17 16.12 -8.89
CA ALA A 32 3.10 15.31 -8.10
C ALA A 32 2.96 15.53 -6.58
N LYS A 33 2.53 16.71 -6.15
CA LYS A 33 2.29 17.02 -4.73
C LYS A 33 1.02 16.36 -4.17
N GLN A 34 0.19 15.76 -5.03
CA GLN A 34 -0.99 15.01 -4.61
C GLN A 34 -0.64 13.60 -4.11
N ASP A 35 0.54 13.09 -4.47
CA ASP A 35 0.99 11.78 -4.00
C ASP A 35 1.23 11.82 -2.48
N PRO A 36 0.68 10.87 -1.70
CA PRO A 36 0.80 10.87 -0.24
C PRO A 36 2.26 10.76 0.23
N ASP A 37 3.11 10.12 -0.57
CA ASP A 37 4.52 9.89 -0.24
C ASP A 37 5.46 10.96 -0.82
N TYR A 38 4.95 11.95 -1.56
CA TYR A 38 5.77 12.96 -2.23
C TYR A 38 6.73 13.67 -1.26
N PHE A 39 6.19 14.19 -0.15
CA PHE A 39 6.99 14.91 0.84
C PHE A 39 7.94 14.00 1.61
N GLU A 40 7.57 12.73 1.79
CA GLU A 40 8.45 11.75 2.43
C GLU A 40 9.62 11.38 1.51
N LYS A 41 9.39 11.24 0.19
CA LYS A 41 10.46 11.05 -0.80
C LYS A 41 11.39 12.25 -0.87
N LYS A 42 10.84 13.47 -0.97
CA LYS A 42 11.62 14.70 -1.00
C LYS A 42 12.45 14.91 0.28
N ALA A 43 11.91 14.51 1.44
CA ALA A 43 12.67 14.52 2.70
C ALA A 43 13.84 13.54 2.69
N ARG A 44 13.68 12.36 2.08
CA ARG A 44 14.74 11.36 1.91
C ARG A 44 15.82 11.77 0.92
N GLU A 45 15.60 12.76 0.08
CA GLU A 45 16.60 13.26 -0.87
C GLU A 45 17.46 14.38 -0.27
N LEU A 46 17.10 14.94 0.89
CA LEU A 46 17.83 16.05 1.49
C LEU A 46 19.25 15.66 1.96
N PRO A 47 20.28 16.50 1.72
CA PRO A 47 21.63 16.26 2.22
C PRO A 47 21.72 16.45 3.74
N LEU A 48 22.58 15.67 4.41
CA LEU A 48 22.84 15.71 5.85
C LEU A 48 23.83 16.85 6.21
N ASP A 49 23.48 18.07 5.83
CA ASP A 49 24.28 19.26 6.14
C ASP A 49 23.84 19.89 7.46
N GLN A 50 24.57 20.91 7.93
CA GLN A 50 24.19 21.71 9.11
C GLN A 50 22.76 22.30 9.00
N ASN A 51 22.28 22.50 7.76
CA ASN A 51 20.97 23.05 7.45
C ASN A 51 19.86 21.98 7.31
N TYR A 52 20.13 20.70 7.57
CA TYR A 52 19.17 19.60 7.35
C TYR A 52 17.86 19.78 8.13
N ILE A 53 17.95 20.18 9.40
CA ILE A 53 16.78 20.39 10.27
C ILE A 53 15.91 21.54 9.76
N ASP A 54 16.53 22.59 9.24
CA ASP A 54 15.84 23.74 8.67
C ASP A 54 15.21 23.42 7.31
N ALA A 55 15.90 22.63 6.48
CA ALA A 55 15.35 22.12 5.22
C ALA A 55 14.13 21.22 5.47
N LEU A 56 14.21 20.30 6.44
CA LEU A 56 13.06 19.50 6.88
C LEU A 56 11.94 20.37 7.42
N SER A 57 12.26 21.42 8.19
CA SER A 57 11.25 22.36 8.67
C SER A 57 10.48 23.01 7.53
N LYS A 58 11.18 23.51 6.51
CA LYS A 58 10.57 24.15 5.34
C LYS A 58 9.68 23.16 4.60
N LEU A 59 10.16 21.93 4.37
CA LEU A 59 9.37 20.85 3.76
C LEU A 59 8.13 20.49 4.58
N TYR A 60 8.23 20.47 5.91
CA TYR A 60 7.08 20.20 6.77
C TYR A 60 6.00 21.29 6.63
N TYR A 61 6.39 22.56 6.59
CA TYR A 61 5.44 23.64 6.39
C TYR A 61 4.77 23.60 5.00
N GLU A 62 5.55 23.29 3.96
CA GLU A 62 5.00 23.04 2.61
C GLU A 62 4.02 21.86 2.60
N LYS A 63 4.39 20.73 3.22
CA LYS A 63 3.53 19.54 3.37
C LYS A 63 2.20 19.91 4.02
N ILE A 64 2.25 20.52 5.21
CA ILE A 64 1.04 20.89 5.96
C ILE A 64 0.20 21.95 5.22
N GLY A 65 0.83 22.87 4.49
CA GLY A 65 0.16 23.84 3.63
C GLY A 65 -0.60 23.17 2.48
N SER A 66 0.06 22.22 1.79
CA SER A 66 -0.50 21.48 0.66
C SER A 66 -1.61 20.50 1.06
N GLU A 67 -1.46 19.75 2.16
CA GLU A 67 -2.47 18.81 2.68
C GLU A 67 -3.78 19.54 3.00
N ARG A 68 -3.69 20.77 3.52
CA ARG A 68 -4.85 21.62 3.80
C ARG A 68 -5.57 22.11 2.56
N ASP A 69 -4.86 22.32 1.46
CA ASP A 69 -5.47 22.73 0.19
C ASP A 69 -6.10 21.54 -0.54
N LEU A 70 -5.35 20.42 -0.62
CA LEU A 70 -5.80 19.14 -1.16
C LEU A 70 -7.07 18.64 -0.45
N GLY A 71 -7.16 18.84 0.87
CA GLY A 71 -8.38 18.76 1.67
C GLY A 71 -9.36 17.67 1.23
N LEU A 72 -10.54 18.09 0.77
CA LEU A 72 -11.64 17.20 0.36
C LEU A 72 -11.33 16.39 -0.91
N LYS A 73 -10.51 16.93 -1.83
CA LYS A 73 -10.15 16.24 -3.09
C LYS A 73 -9.30 15.01 -2.81
N ALA A 74 -8.29 15.14 -1.94
CA ALA A 74 -7.46 14.00 -1.54
C ALA A 74 -8.28 12.97 -0.75
N ALA A 75 -9.20 13.40 0.11
CA ALA A 75 -10.04 12.49 0.88
C ALA A 75 -11.04 11.69 0.03
N ASP A 76 -11.37 12.18 -1.18
CA ASP A 76 -12.25 11.51 -2.13
C ASP A 76 -11.54 10.38 -2.91
N ASN A 77 -10.21 10.26 -2.83
CA ASN A 77 -9.42 9.20 -3.47
C ASN A 77 -9.73 9.03 -4.97
N LEU A 78 -9.95 10.14 -5.69
CA LEU A 78 -10.29 10.09 -7.10
C LEU A 78 -9.06 9.71 -7.94
N ILE A 79 -9.17 8.66 -8.76
CA ILE A 79 -8.11 8.29 -9.71
C ILE A 79 -8.20 9.27 -10.88
N LEU A 80 -7.25 10.21 -10.91
CA LEU A 80 -7.04 11.32 -11.86
C LEU A 80 -7.84 11.23 -13.17
N GLU A 81 -8.98 11.91 -13.21
CA GLU A 81 -9.56 12.40 -14.46
C GLU A 81 -9.36 13.91 -14.57
N LYS A 82 -9.25 14.41 -15.81
CA LYS A 82 -9.23 15.85 -16.15
C LYS A 82 -10.60 16.53 -15.93
N THR A 83 -11.60 15.80 -15.42
CA THR A 83 -12.97 16.29 -15.18
C THR A 83 -13.07 16.98 -13.83
N GLU A 84 -13.94 17.99 -13.72
CA GLU A 84 -14.15 18.73 -12.48
C GLU A 84 -14.70 17.81 -11.38
N PHE A 85 -13.87 17.48 -10.39
CA PHE A 85 -14.21 16.62 -9.24
C PHE A 85 -14.77 15.23 -9.61
N GLY A 86 -14.47 14.70 -10.81
CA GLY A 86 -14.97 13.37 -11.23
C GLY A 86 -16.49 13.30 -11.41
N LEU A 87 -17.17 14.44 -11.61
CA LEU A 87 -18.59 14.45 -11.94
C LEU A 87 -18.81 14.12 -13.42
N PRO A 88 -19.85 13.35 -13.77
CA PRO A 88 -20.17 13.08 -15.17
C PRO A 88 -20.58 14.38 -15.86
N ARG A 89 -20.12 14.57 -17.11
CA ARG A 89 -20.55 15.68 -17.95
C ARG A 89 -21.97 15.42 -18.41
N ILE A 90 -22.91 16.24 -17.95
CA ILE A 90 -24.31 16.15 -18.35
C ILE A 90 -24.53 17.05 -19.57
N GLU A 91 -25.15 16.51 -20.61
CA GLU A 91 -25.58 17.29 -21.77
C GLU A 91 -26.73 18.22 -21.39
N LYS A 92 -26.63 19.50 -21.78
CA LYS A 92 -27.63 20.52 -21.44
C LYS A 92 -29.00 20.24 -22.07
N SER A 93 -29.01 19.65 -23.27
CA SER A 93 -30.22 19.27 -24.00
C SER A 93 -30.94 18.05 -23.42
N LYS A 94 -30.27 17.28 -22.55
CA LYS A 94 -30.86 16.07 -21.95
C LYS A 94 -32.11 16.44 -21.16
N ILE A 95 -33.15 15.62 -21.24
CA ILE A 95 -34.35 15.74 -20.40
C ILE A 95 -33.98 15.40 -18.96
N ARG A 96 -34.60 16.10 -18.00
CA ARG A 96 -34.38 15.82 -16.58
C ARG A 96 -34.83 14.40 -16.23
N ALA A 97 -34.00 13.71 -15.48
CA ALA A 97 -34.13 12.44 -14.77
C ALA A 97 -35.56 12.07 -14.37
N LYS A 98 -36.24 12.93 -13.61
CA LYS A 98 -37.61 12.69 -13.11
C LYS A 98 -38.64 12.51 -14.21
N TYR A 99 -38.35 13.03 -15.39
CA TYR A 99 -39.24 13.07 -16.54
C TYR A 99 -38.71 12.23 -17.70
N GLU A 100 -37.61 11.48 -17.51
CA GLU A 100 -36.99 10.65 -18.54
C GLU A 100 -37.94 9.55 -19.03
N ASP A 101 -38.74 8.99 -18.12
CA ASP A 101 -39.67 7.88 -18.39
C ASP A 101 -41.06 8.36 -18.88
N LEU A 102 -41.25 9.65 -19.19
CA LEU A 102 -42.53 10.18 -19.63
C LEU A 102 -42.66 10.18 -21.16
N ASP A 103 -43.45 9.24 -21.70
CA ASP A 103 -43.73 9.14 -23.14
C ASP A 103 -44.33 10.43 -23.74
N VAL A 104 -45.08 11.19 -22.94
CA VAL A 104 -45.69 12.46 -23.35
C VAL A 104 -44.64 13.48 -23.81
N LEU A 105 -43.45 13.45 -23.21
CA LEU A 105 -42.37 14.37 -23.58
C LEU A 105 -41.68 13.99 -24.89
N SER A 106 -41.77 12.73 -25.33
CA SER A 106 -41.22 12.32 -26.63
C SER A 106 -41.95 12.99 -27.80
N ASN A 107 -43.28 13.13 -27.69
CA ASN A 107 -44.17 13.72 -28.68
C ASN A 107 -44.38 15.24 -28.50
N ALA A 108 -43.84 15.82 -27.41
CA ALA A 108 -44.00 17.23 -27.13
C ALA A 108 -43.24 18.13 -28.13
N PRO A 109 -43.72 19.36 -28.40
CA PRO A 109 -43.00 20.33 -29.22
C PRO A 109 -41.65 20.71 -28.58
N GLU A 110 -40.70 21.12 -29.42
CA GLU A 110 -39.30 21.36 -29.00
C GLU A 110 -39.17 22.44 -27.91
N SER A 111 -40.04 23.44 -27.92
CA SER A 111 -40.11 24.46 -26.87
C SER A 111 -40.39 23.85 -25.49
N VAL A 112 -41.30 22.87 -25.41
CA VAL A 112 -41.65 22.17 -24.18
C VAL A 112 -40.49 21.25 -23.77
N LYS A 113 -39.89 20.51 -24.70
CA LYS A 113 -38.69 19.70 -24.43
C LYS A 113 -37.55 20.52 -23.84
N LYS A 114 -37.32 21.72 -24.36
CA LYS A 114 -36.31 22.65 -23.83
C LYS A 114 -36.62 23.10 -22.39
N VAL A 115 -37.87 23.33 -22.03
CA VAL A 115 -38.24 23.67 -20.64
C VAL A 115 -37.89 22.53 -19.68
N PHE A 116 -38.14 21.29 -20.08
CA PHE A 116 -37.81 20.09 -19.30
C PHE A 116 -36.37 19.61 -19.46
N SER A 117 -35.55 20.32 -20.22
CA SER A 117 -34.14 20.01 -20.36
C SER A 117 -33.35 20.36 -19.09
N VAL A 118 -32.14 19.81 -18.98
CA VAL A 118 -31.17 20.10 -17.93
C VAL A 118 -30.66 21.54 -18.02
N GLU A 119 -30.67 22.17 -19.20
CA GLU A 119 -30.28 23.58 -19.40
C GLU A 119 -31.09 24.52 -18.49
N MET A 120 -32.40 24.29 -18.40
CA MET A 120 -33.33 25.08 -17.58
C MET A 120 -33.51 24.53 -16.16
N ALA A 121 -32.71 23.53 -15.77
CA ALA A 121 -32.85 22.87 -14.49
C ALA A 121 -32.24 23.67 -13.35
N THR A 122 -32.82 23.49 -12.17
CA THR A 122 -32.27 24.02 -10.92
C THR A 122 -31.03 23.25 -10.49
N ARG A 123 -30.18 23.84 -9.65
CA ARG A 123 -28.98 23.15 -9.11
C ARG A 123 -29.32 21.85 -8.36
N ARG A 124 -30.50 21.78 -7.74
CA ARG A 124 -30.99 20.58 -7.06
C ARG A 124 -31.24 19.44 -8.05
N GLU A 125 -31.83 19.75 -9.19
CA GLU A 125 -32.10 18.78 -10.26
C GLU A 125 -30.81 18.35 -10.95
N LEU A 126 -29.87 19.27 -11.21
CA LEU A 126 -28.50 18.92 -11.65
C LEU A 126 -27.80 17.96 -10.68
N SER A 127 -27.98 18.17 -9.38
CA SER A 127 -27.43 17.26 -8.36
C SER A 127 -28.11 15.88 -8.39
N GLN A 128 -29.37 15.79 -8.82
CA GLN A 128 -30.05 14.51 -9.02
C GLN A 128 -29.53 13.81 -10.28
N GLU A 129 -29.33 14.52 -11.39
CA GLU A 129 -28.73 13.97 -12.60
C GLU A 129 -27.36 13.33 -12.35
N TRP A 130 -26.47 14.02 -11.63
CA TRP A 130 -25.17 13.47 -11.29
C TRP A 130 -25.28 12.20 -10.45
N LYS A 131 -26.23 12.17 -9.49
CA LYS A 131 -26.49 10.99 -8.66
C LYS A 131 -26.98 9.83 -9.51
N GLU A 132 -27.97 10.07 -10.35
CA GLU A 132 -28.57 9.02 -11.18
C GLU A 132 -27.60 8.50 -12.23
N SER A 133 -26.80 9.36 -12.85
CA SER A 133 -25.75 8.93 -13.78
C SER A 133 -24.73 8.00 -13.11
N LEU A 134 -24.28 8.33 -11.91
CA LEU A 134 -23.34 7.48 -11.16
C LEU A 134 -24.01 6.20 -10.64
N ILE A 135 -25.27 6.27 -10.17
CA ILE A 135 -26.02 5.08 -9.75
C ILE A 135 -26.26 4.13 -10.93
N LYS A 136 -26.65 4.65 -12.10
CA LYS A 136 -26.87 3.85 -13.32
C LYS A 136 -25.63 3.06 -13.74
N SER A 137 -24.42 3.56 -13.45
CA SER A 137 -23.16 2.87 -13.77
C SER A 137 -22.83 1.66 -12.89
N VAL A 138 -23.46 1.54 -11.73
CA VAL A 138 -23.06 0.61 -10.66
C VAL A 138 -24.21 -0.25 -10.14
N ARG A 139 -25.47 0.21 -10.27
CA ARG A 139 -26.67 -0.50 -9.79
C ARG A 139 -26.80 -1.90 -10.37
N GLN A 140 -27.35 -2.83 -9.59
CA GLN A 140 -27.56 -4.22 -10.04
C GLN A 140 -28.72 -4.34 -11.04
N HIS A 141 -29.80 -3.60 -10.81
CA HIS A 141 -30.99 -3.56 -11.66
C HIS A 141 -31.63 -2.17 -11.68
N SER A 142 -32.64 -1.94 -12.52
CA SER A 142 -33.23 -0.62 -12.74
C SER A 142 -33.83 0.01 -11.48
N LEU A 143 -34.56 -0.79 -10.70
CA LEU A 143 -35.27 -0.39 -9.47
C LEU A 143 -34.44 -0.54 -8.18
N ASP A 144 -33.11 -0.65 -8.30
CA ASP A 144 -32.25 -0.85 -7.13
C ASP A 144 -32.12 0.45 -6.32
N GLY A 145 -32.74 0.45 -5.13
CA GLY A 145 -32.76 1.60 -4.22
C GLY A 145 -32.02 1.39 -2.90
N SER A 146 -31.49 0.19 -2.63
CA SER A 146 -31.00 -0.16 -1.29
C SER A 146 -29.69 -0.95 -1.27
N SER A 147 -29.19 -1.41 -2.42
CA SER A 147 -27.91 -2.12 -2.53
C SER A 147 -26.73 -1.30 -2.02
N LEU A 148 -25.64 -1.98 -1.69
CA LEU A 148 -24.42 -1.31 -1.24
C LEU A 148 -23.77 -0.54 -2.38
N GLU A 149 -23.81 -1.10 -3.58
CA GLU A 149 -23.33 -0.54 -4.84
C GLU A 149 -24.02 0.79 -5.14
N MET A 150 -25.36 0.81 -5.11
CA MET A 150 -26.15 2.03 -5.28
C MET A 150 -25.82 3.08 -4.20
N LYS A 151 -25.75 2.66 -2.92
CA LYS A 151 -25.40 3.56 -1.81
C LYS A 151 -24.02 4.18 -1.99
N ILE A 152 -23.02 3.40 -2.39
CA ILE A 152 -21.65 3.88 -2.63
C ILE A 152 -21.64 4.89 -3.79
N ALA A 153 -22.36 4.61 -4.87
CA ALA A 153 -22.50 5.53 -6.00
C ALA A 153 -23.19 6.84 -5.58
N TRP A 154 -24.26 6.75 -4.79
CA TRP A 154 -24.98 7.92 -4.26
C TRP A 154 -24.11 8.77 -3.33
N LEU A 155 -23.40 8.13 -2.39
CA LEU A 155 -22.47 8.81 -1.47
C LEU A 155 -21.34 9.49 -2.26
N THR A 156 -20.82 8.84 -3.28
CA THR A 156 -19.76 9.38 -4.16
C THR A 156 -20.24 10.60 -4.93
N ALA A 157 -21.41 10.51 -5.58
CA ALA A 157 -22.01 11.65 -6.27
C ALA A 157 -22.18 12.84 -5.33
N LEU A 158 -22.63 12.56 -4.11
CA LEU A 158 -22.84 13.55 -3.05
C LEU A 158 -21.53 14.22 -2.62
N ILE A 159 -20.47 13.45 -2.36
CA ILE A 159 -19.13 13.98 -2.02
C ILE A 159 -18.63 14.90 -3.13
N ARG A 160 -18.73 14.47 -4.39
CA ARG A 160 -18.21 15.21 -5.55
C ARG A 160 -18.93 16.52 -5.78
N HIS A 161 -20.27 16.50 -5.78
CA HIS A 161 -21.04 17.73 -6.04
C HIS A 161 -21.00 18.71 -4.85
N TRP A 162 -20.90 18.23 -3.60
CA TRP A 162 -20.65 19.11 -2.46
C TRP A 162 -19.23 19.67 -2.48
N SER A 163 -18.24 18.90 -2.94
CA SER A 163 -16.87 19.39 -3.09
C SER A 163 -16.77 20.49 -4.15
N LEU A 164 -17.49 20.34 -5.26
CA LEU A 164 -17.66 21.40 -6.26
C LEU A 164 -18.30 22.64 -5.63
N LEU A 165 -19.39 22.49 -4.88
CA LEU A 165 -20.05 23.61 -4.19
C LEU A 165 -19.15 24.31 -3.16
N VAL A 166 -18.33 23.56 -2.41
CA VAL A 166 -17.32 24.13 -1.51
C VAL A 166 -16.28 24.95 -2.28
N ASN A 167 -15.91 24.51 -3.48
CA ASN A 167 -14.97 25.24 -4.34
C ASN A 167 -15.60 26.55 -4.83
N ASP A 168 -16.83 26.50 -5.36
CA ASP A 168 -17.58 27.68 -5.82
C ASP A 168 -17.66 28.74 -4.71
N ILE A 169 -18.12 28.35 -3.51
CA ILE A 169 -18.20 29.24 -2.35
C ILE A 169 -16.81 29.75 -1.93
N GLY A 170 -15.77 28.92 -2.06
CA GLY A 170 -14.40 29.28 -1.73
C GLY A 170 -13.77 30.28 -2.71
N GLN A 171 -14.31 30.42 -3.92
CA GLN A 171 -13.90 31.48 -4.85
C GLN A 171 -14.47 32.84 -4.44
N GLU A 172 -15.73 32.85 -3.97
CA GLU A 172 -16.41 34.08 -3.53
C GLU A 172 -15.98 34.52 -2.12
N THR A 173 -15.74 33.56 -1.22
CA THR A 173 -15.51 33.81 0.20
C THR A 173 -14.11 33.44 0.64
N LYS A 174 -13.52 34.21 1.55
CA LYS A 174 -12.15 33.95 2.08
C LYS A 174 -12.05 32.66 2.91
N LYS A 175 -13.16 32.11 3.41
CA LYS A 175 -13.18 30.95 4.33
C LYS A 175 -14.09 29.86 3.78
N LYS A 176 -13.59 28.62 3.76
CA LYS A 176 -14.39 27.44 3.38
C LYS A 176 -15.56 27.25 4.36
N PRO A 177 -16.77 26.87 3.89
CA PRO A 177 -17.93 26.68 4.75
C PRO A 177 -17.80 25.45 5.65
N THR A 178 -17.42 25.65 6.92
CA THR A 178 -17.15 24.57 7.89
C THR A 178 -18.31 23.57 8.00
N TRP A 179 -19.54 24.06 8.07
CA TRP A 179 -20.75 23.24 8.21
C TRP A 179 -20.92 22.23 7.07
N LEU A 180 -20.48 22.58 5.85
CA LEU A 180 -20.58 21.71 4.68
C LEU A 180 -19.39 20.76 4.61
N THR A 181 -18.17 21.27 4.85
CA THR A 181 -16.97 20.44 4.87
C THR A 181 -17.09 19.30 5.88
N HIS A 182 -17.59 19.57 7.10
CA HIS A 182 -17.82 18.56 8.13
C HIS A 182 -18.82 17.48 7.68
N ARG A 183 -19.89 17.86 6.98
CA ARG A 183 -20.84 16.89 6.41
C ARG A 183 -20.21 16.02 5.35
N ILE A 184 -19.36 16.58 4.47
CA ILE A 184 -18.64 15.78 3.47
C ILE A 184 -17.76 14.73 4.16
N TRP A 185 -17.06 15.08 5.24
CA TRP A 185 -16.26 14.12 6.02
C TRP A 185 -17.08 12.95 6.55
N LEU A 186 -18.28 13.21 7.09
CA LEU A 186 -19.19 12.16 7.54
C LEU A 186 -19.60 11.23 6.40
N VAL A 187 -19.93 11.80 5.23
CA VAL A 187 -20.30 11.02 4.04
C VAL A 187 -19.13 10.19 3.52
N ILE A 188 -17.90 10.73 3.54
CA ILE A 188 -16.69 9.97 3.17
C ILE A 188 -16.49 8.77 4.10
N ASN A 189 -16.71 8.95 5.41
CA ASN A 189 -16.58 7.87 6.38
C ASN A 189 -17.65 6.79 6.18
N GLU A 190 -18.91 7.18 5.93
CA GLU A 190 -19.98 6.24 5.59
C GLU A 190 -19.67 5.49 4.28
N ARG A 191 -19.13 6.17 3.26
CA ARG A 191 -18.71 5.50 2.01
C ARG A 191 -17.60 4.49 2.25
N ARG A 192 -16.58 4.83 3.06
CA ARG A 192 -15.49 3.91 3.41
C ARG A 192 -16.02 2.68 4.15
N LYS A 193 -16.98 2.87 5.05
CA LYS A 193 -17.68 1.78 5.75
C LYS A 193 -18.44 0.89 4.75
N ALA A 194 -19.20 1.48 3.83
CA ALA A 194 -19.93 0.74 2.80
C ALA A 194 -19.00 -0.04 1.86
N LEU A 195 -17.89 0.56 1.42
CA LEU A 195 -16.86 -0.10 0.60
C LEU A 195 -16.22 -1.30 1.32
N ARG A 196 -15.94 -1.16 2.63
CA ARG A 196 -15.43 -2.28 3.44
C ARG A 196 -16.45 -3.42 3.49
N ILE A 197 -17.71 -3.12 3.79
CA ILE A 197 -18.77 -4.15 3.86
C ILE A 197 -18.99 -4.80 2.50
N LEU A 198 -18.94 -4.02 1.40
CA LEU A 198 -19.08 -4.57 0.06
C LEU A 198 -17.94 -5.53 -0.27
N ARG A 199 -16.69 -5.15 0.03
CA ARG A 199 -15.51 -6.02 -0.16
C ARG A 199 -15.63 -7.32 0.63
N GLU A 200 -16.08 -7.26 1.87
CA GLU A 200 -16.27 -8.44 2.73
C GLU A 200 -17.38 -9.37 2.22
N ARG A 201 -18.41 -8.84 1.56
CA ARG A 201 -19.56 -9.61 1.05
C ARG A 201 -19.38 -10.14 -0.36
N ASN A 202 -18.87 -9.30 -1.27
CA ASN A 202 -18.75 -9.59 -2.69
C ASN A 202 -17.59 -8.81 -3.30
N GLU A 203 -16.46 -9.50 -3.51
CA GLU A 203 -15.25 -8.92 -4.08
C GLU A 203 -15.42 -8.51 -5.55
N ALA A 204 -16.13 -9.30 -6.36
CA ALA A 204 -16.36 -8.97 -7.77
C ALA A 204 -17.21 -7.70 -7.94
N ALA A 205 -18.28 -7.55 -7.14
CA ALA A 205 -19.06 -6.32 -7.13
C ALA A 205 -18.22 -5.13 -6.65
N PHE A 206 -17.37 -5.33 -5.64
CA PHE A 206 -16.46 -4.30 -5.13
C PHE A 206 -15.50 -3.80 -6.21
N GLU A 207 -14.82 -4.69 -6.95
CA GLU A 207 -13.91 -4.31 -8.04
C GLU A 207 -14.64 -3.54 -9.15
N ASN A 208 -15.81 -4.03 -9.56
CA ASN A 208 -16.65 -3.36 -10.56
C ASN A 208 -17.06 -1.96 -10.11
N THR A 209 -17.47 -1.79 -8.86
CA THR A 209 -17.89 -0.47 -8.33
C THR A 209 -16.74 0.52 -8.26
N ILE A 210 -15.55 0.06 -7.87
CA ILE A 210 -14.33 0.89 -7.81
C ILE A 210 -13.91 1.33 -9.21
N ALA A 211 -13.93 0.40 -10.18
CA ALA A 211 -13.57 0.68 -11.55
C ALA A 211 -14.56 1.68 -12.19
N ALA A 212 -15.87 1.45 -12.02
CA ALA A 212 -16.91 2.32 -12.56
C ALA A 212 -16.88 3.73 -11.95
N LEU A 213 -16.72 3.83 -10.63
CA LEU A 213 -16.68 5.12 -9.95
C LEU A 213 -15.31 5.79 -9.98
N LYS A 214 -14.24 5.10 -10.39
CA LYS A 214 -12.85 5.60 -10.44
C LYS A 214 -12.33 6.06 -9.07
N ILE A 215 -12.55 5.24 -8.05
CA ILE A 215 -12.15 5.51 -6.65
C ILE A 215 -10.99 4.59 -6.26
N SER A 216 -9.90 5.11 -5.70
CA SER A 216 -8.88 4.26 -5.07
C SER A 216 -9.31 3.84 -3.66
N TYR A 217 -9.33 2.54 -3.41
CA TYR A 217 -9.59 2.02 -2.08
C TYR A 217 -8.30 1.89 -1.28
N HIS A 218 -8.28 2.50 -0.10
CA HIS A 218 -7.19 2.39 0.85
C HIS A 218 -7.75 1.93 2.19
N VAL A 219 -7.15 0.90 2.76
CA VAL A 219 -7.49 0.44 4.11
C VAL A 219 -7.05 1.52 5.09
N PRO A 220 -7.95 2.06 5.94
CA PRO A 220 -7.57 3.05 6.92
C PRO A 220 -6.56 2.43 7.88
N LYS A 221 -5.35 2.99 7.90
CA LYS A 221 -4.36 2.67 8.94
C LYS A 221 -4.91 3.17 10.29
N GLN A 222 -4.52 2.52 11.39
CA GLN A 222 -4.82 3.07 12.71
C GLN A 222 -4.42 4.54 12.77
N PRO A 223 -5.22 5.40 13.44
CA PRO A 223 -4.94 6.83 13.45
C PRO A 223 -3.53 7.04 14.00
N ALA A 224 -2.61 7.41 13.11
CA ALA A 224 -1.28 7.79 13.52
C ALA A 224 -1.43 9.02 14.42
N HIS A 225 -0.68 9.05 15.53
CA HIS A 225 -0.57 10.27 16.33
C HIS A 225 -0.27 11.44 15.39
N VAL A 226 -0.99 12.56 15.58
CA VAL A 226 -0.79 13.78 14.79
C VAL A 226 0.71 14.08 14.81
N LYS A 227 1.38 13.89 13.66
CA LYS A 227 2.82 14.08 13.57
C LYS A 227 3.09 15.57 13.73
N THR A 228 3.50 15.98 14.92
CA THR A 228 4.07 17.31 15.12
C THR A 228 5.31 17.47 14.23
N ARG A 229 5.73 18.72 13.94
CA ARG A 229 6.96 18.98 13.18
C ARG A 229 8.14 18.15 13.71
N LYS A 230 8.30 18.12 15.04
CA LYS A 230 9.32 17.34 15.73
C LYS A 230 9.17 15.84 15.46
N ALA A 231 7.99 15.27 15.69
CA ALA A 231 7.75 13.84 15.47
C ALA A 231 7.95 13.43 14.00
N TRP A 232 7.60 14.30 13.04
CA TRP A 232 7.83 14.05 11.62
C TRP A 232 9.33 14.08 11.28
N ALA A 233 10.08 15.07 11.76
CA ALA A 233 11.52 15.16 11.55
C ALA A 233 12.26 13.98 12.20
N GLU A 234 11.89 13.59 13.42
CA GLU A 234 12.44 12.41 14.10
C GLU A 234 12.16 11.12 13.34
N ALA A 235 10.95 10.95 12.79
CA ALA A 235 10.61 9.78 11.98
C ALA A 235 11.46 9.70 10.70
N GLN A 236 11.68 10.83 10.02
CA GLN A 236 12.54 10.89 8.85
C GLN A 236 14.00 10.60 9.18
N LEU A 237 14.50 11.14 10.30
CA LEU A 237 15.84 10.85 10.78
C LEU A 237 16.02 9.38 11.15
N LYS A 238 15.08 8.79 11.90
CA LYS A 238 15.11 7.37 12.28
C LYS A 238 15.19 6.46 11.07
N LEU A 239 14.33 6.68 10.07
CA LEU A 239 14.32 5.89 8.84
C LEU A 239 15.65 6.00 8.08
N ARG A 240 16.23 7.20 8.01
CA ARG A 240 17.57 7.40 7.40
C ARG A 240 18.66 6.63 8.16
N VAL A 241 18.67 6.71 9.49
CA VAL A 241 19.63 6.00 10.35
C VAL A 241 19.49 4.49 10.22
N GLU A 242 18.26 3.97 10.11
CA GLU A 242 17.98 2.56 9.84
C GLU A 242 18.58 2.12 8.50
N ASN A 243 18.38 2.88 7.42
CA ASN A 243 18.96 2.59 6.11
C ASN A 243 20.51 2.60 6.14
N GLU A 244 21.13 3.54 6.87
CA GLU A 244 22.59 3.57 7.02
C GLU A 244 23.12 2.39 7.84
N LYS A 245 22.37 2.00 8.88
CA LYS A 245 22.68 0.81 9.67
C LYS A 245 22.58 -0.46 8.82
N GLU A 246 21.55 -0.60 8.00
CA GLU A 246 21.37 -1.73 7.08
C GLU A 246 22.53 -1.83 6.10
N LYS A 247 22.92 -0.73 5.43
CA LYS A 247 24.08 -0.72 4.54
C LYS A 247 25.38 -1.16 5.22
N ARG A 248 25.65 -0.65 6.43
CA ARG A 248 26.84 -1.07 7.20
C ARG A 248 26.77 -2.54 7.59
N LEU A 249 25.57 -3.04 7.89
CA LEU A 249 25.37 -4.44 8.24
C LEU A 249 25.58 -5.35 7.02
N GLU A 250 25.10 -4.94 5.85
CA GLU A 250 25.35 -5.62 4.56
C GLU A 250 26.85 -5.69 4.27
N GLU A 251 27.57 -4.58 4.39
CA GLU A 251 29.03 -4.54 4.21
C GLU A 251 29.77 -5.47 5.20
N LEU A 252 29.32 -5.52 6.46
CA LEU A 252 29.89 -6.43 7.46
C LEU A 252 29.56 -7.89 7.15
N HIS A 253 28.34 -8.17 6.67
CA HIS A 253 27.92 -9.51 6.29
C HIS A 253 28.77 -10.03 5.12
N GLU A 254 28.97 -9.23 4.07
CA GLU A 254 29.83 -9.58 2.95
C GLU A 254 31.28 -9.85 3.36
N ARG A 255 31.81 -9.07 4.31
CA ARG A 255 33.17 -9.30 4.85
C ARG A 255 33.23 -10.60 5.64
N TYR A 256 32.22 -10.88 6.45
CA TYR A 256 32.13 -12.09 7.24
C TYR A 256 32.03 -13.33 6.35
N ASP A 257 31.20 -13.28 5.30
CA ASP A 257 31.04 -14.39 4.37
C ASP A 257 32.36 -14.72 3.66
N LYS A 258 33.13 -13.71 3.25
CA LYS A 258 34.49 -13.92 2.70
C LYS A 258 35.42 -14.61 3.69
N GLN A 259 35.45 -14.15 4.95
CA GLN A 259 36.26 -14.76 6.00
C GLN A 259 35.85 -16.21 6.28
N VAL A 260 34.55 -16.50 6.26
CA VAL A 260 34.02 -17.85 6.44
C VAL A 260 34.46 -18.76 5.28
N GLU A 261 34.40 -18.28 4.03
CA GLU A 261 34.86 -19.05 2.87
C GLU A 261 36.37 -19.29 2.90
N ASP A 262 37.17 -18.30 3.28
CA ASP A 262 38.61 -18.46 3.43
C ASP A 262 38.95 -19.47 4.55
N HIS A 263 38.29 -19.35 5.70
CA HIS A 263 38.45 -20.30 6.80
C HIS A 263 38.02 -21.73 6.42
N LYS A 264 36.93 -21.89 5.66
CA LYS A 264 36.51 -23.20 5.13
C LYS A 264 37.59 -23.81 4.25
N ARG A 265 38.18 -23.04 3.32
CA ARG A 265 39.28 -23.50 2.46
C ARG A 265 40.48 -23.96 3.26
N GLU A 266 40.93 -23.15 4.23
CA GLU A 266 42.04 -23.54 5.11
C GLU A 266 41.73 -24.82 5.90
N THR A 267 40.50 -24.96 6.37
CA THR A 267 40.06 -26.15 7.12
C THR A 267 40.03 -27.39 6.24
N GLU A 268 39.58 -27.28 5.00
CA GLU A 268 39.58 -28.37 4.01
C GLU A 268 41.00 -28.81 3.65
N GLU A 269 41.91 -27.86 3.46
CA GLU A 269 43.33 -28.15 3.20
C GLU A 269 43.98 -28.90 4.37
N LYS A 270 43.77 -28.41 5.61
CA LYS A 270 44.23 -29.10 6.82
C LYS A 270 43.65 -30.50 6.94
N ARG A 271 42.36 -30.67 6.64
CA ARG A 271 41.68 -31.97 6.66
C ARG A 271 42.27 -32.94 5.62
N LYS A 272 42.55 -32.46 4.40
CA LYS A 272 43.22 -33.26 3.35
C LYS A 272 44.63 -33.67 3.78
N ALA A 273 45.41 -32.76 4.37
CA ALA A 273 46.74 -33.07 4.87
C ALA A 273 46.71 -34.17 5.94
N LEU A 274 45.82 -34.03 6.95
CA LEU A 274 45.65 -35.03 8.01
C LEU A 274 45.19 -36.39 7.44
N ASN A 275 44.27 -36.40 6.47
CA ASN A 275 43.87 -37.66 5.82
C ASN A 275 45.05 -38.34 5.11
N ASN A 276 45.87 -37.59 4.39
CA ASN A 276 47.06 -38.14 3.74
C ASN A 276 48.08 -38.70 4.76
N GLU A 277 48.23 -38.07 5.93
CA GLU A 277 49.06 -38.59 7.02
C GLU A 277 48.48 -39.86 7.63
N LEU A 278 47.16 -39.91 7.84
CA LEU A 278 46.47 -41.12 8.29
C LEU A 278 46.64 -42.27 7.31
N ASP A 279 46.54 -42.01 6.00
CA ASP A 279 46.74 -43.03 4.97
C ASP A 279 48.18 -43.56 4.98
N LYS A 280 49.19 -42.69 5.13
CA LYS A 280 50.59 -43.11 5.29
C LYS A 280 50.82 -43.94 6.55
N LEU A 281 50.27 -43.51 7.69
CA LEU A 281 50.36 -44.28 8.93
C LEU A 281 49.65 -45.63 8.80
N ALA A 282 48.52 -45.69 8.11
CA ALA A 282 47.82 -46.94 7.84
C ALA A 282 48.64 -47.87 6.93
N GLU A 283 49.33 -47.33 5.91
CA GLU A 283 50.28 -48.08 5.08
C GLU A 283 51.46 -48.60 5.90
N ASP A 284 52.05 -47.76 6.76
CA ASP A 284 53.17 -48.15 7.61
C ASP A 284 52.77 -49.20 8.65
N MET A 285 51.60 -49.06 9.27
CA MET A 285 51.04 -50.09 10.16
C MET A 285 50.82 -51.41 9.41
N ARG A 286 50.28 -51.38 8.19
CA ARG A 286 50.13 -52.58 7.35
C ARG A 286 51.49 -53.22 7.05
N ARG A 287 52.53 -52.44 6.75
CA ARG A 287 53.89 -52.96 6.54
C ARG A 287 54.44 -53.64 7.79
N ILE A 288 54.23 -53.04 8.96
CA ILE A 288 54.63 -53.65 10.24
C ILE A 288 53.89 -54.97 10.45
N ASP A 289 52.56 -55.02 10.23
CA ASP A 289 51.77 -56.24 10.35
C ASP A 289 52.24 -57.36 9.40
N VAL A 290 52.71 -57.00 8.20
CA VAL A 290 53.31 -57.95 7.25
C VAL A 290 54.65 -58.48 7.77
N ILE A 291 55.52 -57.62 8.31
CA ILE A 291 56.82 -58.03 8.88
C ILE A 291 56.63 -58.93 10.10
N GLU A 292 55.65 -58.62 10.96
CA GLU A 292 55.32 -59.42 12.14
C GLU A 292 54.58 -60.74 11.81
N GLY A 293 54.24 -60.98 10.54
CA GLY A 293 53.56 -62.18 10.07
C GLY A 293 52.07 -62.26 10.45
N LYS A 294 51.47 -61.14 10.88
CA LYS A 294 50.04 -61.02 11.19
C LYS A 294 49.19 -60.79 9.94
N ALA A 295 49.77 -60.18 8.91
CA ALA A 295 49.16 -59.94 7.61
C ALA A 295 50.05 -60.51 6.48
N PHE A 296 49.45 -60.88 5.34
CA PHE A 296 50.19 -61.40 4.18
C PHE A 296 49.97 -60.48 2.98
N GLU A 297 51.05 -60.10 2.28
CA GLU A 297 50.95 -59.43 0.99
C GLU A 297 50.46 -60.44 -0.06
N THR A 298 49.18 -60.32 -0.45
CA THR A 298 48.59 -61.17 -1.49
C THR A 298 49.04 -60.67 -2.87
N VAL A 299 50.11 -61.25 -3.40
CA VAL A 299 50.56 -60.98 -4.77
C VAL A 299 49.69 -61.79 -5.75
N GLY A 300 48.60 -61.17 -6.20
CA GLY A 300 47.68 -61.74 -7.19
C GLY A 300 46.23 -61.47 -6.84
N LYS A 301 45.40 -61.12 -7.83
CA LYS A 301 43.95 -61.16 -7.64
C LYS A 301 43.56 -62.64 -7.54
N TYR A 302 42.96 -63.05 -6.42
CA TYR A 302 42.31 -64.35 -6.34
C TYR A 302 41.15 -64.35 -7.35
N GLU A 303 41.38 -64.97 -8.50
CA GLU A 303 40.28 -65.34 -9.39
C GLU A 303 39.69 -66.62 -8.82
N PRO A 304 38.46 -66.57 -8.24
CA PRO A 304 37.84 -67.79 -7.75
C PRO A 304 37.70 -68.77 -8.91
N SER A 305 37.84 -70.07 -8.65
CA SER A 305 37.58 -71.05 -9.68
C SER A 305 36.16 -70.80 -10.23
N LEU A 306 36.08 -70.42 -11.51
CA LEU A 306 34.81 -70.00 -12.12
C LEU A 306 33.76 -71.11 -11.98
N ILE A 307 34.19 -72.36 -11.98
CA ILE A 307 33.33 -73.54 -11.88
C ILE A 307 32.79 -73.68 -10.45
N SER A 308 33.61 -73.58 -9.40
CA SER A 308 33.13 -73.77 -8.02
C SER A 308 32.26 -72.60 -7.53
N SER A 309 32.64 -71.37 -7.88
CA SER A 309 31.93 -70.16 -7.45
C SER A 309 30.58 -70.00 -8.16
N LEU A 310 30.48 -70.36 -9.45
CA LEU A 310 29.18 -70.48 -10.14
C LEU A 310 28.32 -71.56 -9.51
N THR A 311 28.86 -72.74 -9.20
CA THR A 311 28.05 -73.79 -8.57
C THR A 311 27.56 -73.39 -7.19
N GLU A 312 28.40 -72.78 -6.35
CA GLU A 312 27.99 -72.33 -5.01
C GLU A 312 26.98 -71.20 -5.09
N THR A 313 27.17 -70.19 -5.95
CA THR A 313 26.21 -69.10 -6.12
C THR A 313 24.88 -69.57 -6.72
N VAL A 314 24.90 -70.50 -7.68
CA VAL A 314 23.69 -71.12 -8.25
C VAL A 314 22.99 -72.03 -7.25
N ILE A 315 23.73 -72.81 -6.44
CA ILE A 315 23.18 -73.66 -5.39
C ILE A 315 22.58 -72.79 -4.28
N HIS A 316 23.27 -71.73 -3.84
CA HIS A 316 22.76 -70.78 -2.85
C HIS A 316 21.56 -70.00 -3.38
N SER A 317 21.55 -69.56 -4.65
CA SER A 317 20.36 -68.95 -5.24
C SER A 317 19.23 -69.97 -5.32
N ASN A 318 19.46 -71.20 -5.76
CA ASN A 318 18.38 -72.19 -5.82
C ASN A 318 17.84 -72.61 -4.44
N LEU A 319 18.68 -72.64 -3.40
CA LEU A 319 18.29 -73.01 -2.04
C LEU A 319 17.64 -71.86 -1.24
N PHE A 320 18.09 -70.62 -1.44
CA PHE A 320 17.71 -69.48 -0.59
C PHE A 320 17.04 -68.32 -1.35
N TYR A 321 16.92 -68.38 -2.68
CA TYR A 321 16.19 -67.36 -3.42
C TYR A 321 14.70 -67.55 -3.24
N HIS A 322 14.11 -66.64 -2.46
CA HIS A 322 12.68 -66.39 -2.49
C HIS A 322 12.42 -65.30 -3.54
N PRO A 323 11.57 -65.53 -4.55
CA PRO A 323 11.18 -64.46 -5.45
C PRO A 323 10.57 -63.33 -4.62
N PRO A 324 10.93 -62.06 -4.89
CA PRO A 324 10.36 -60.93 -4.16
C PRO A 324 8.83 -60.96 -4.29
N PRO A 325 8.08 -60.69 -3.19
CA PRO A 325 6.63 -60.71 -3.24
C PRO A 325 6.15 -59.71 -4.29
N THR A 326 5.46 -60.21 -5.31
CA THR A 326 4.75 -59.37 -6.28
C THR A 326 3.62 -58.67 -5.54
N MET A 327 3.87 -57.46 -5.07
CA MET A 327 2.82 -56.54 -4.65
C MET A 327 2.11 -56.04 -5.91
N SER A 328 1.33 -56.92 -6.54
CA SER A 328 0.33 -56.54 -7.52
C SER A 328 -0.89 -56.05 -6.76
N GLU A 329 -1.18 -54.77 -6.93
CA GLU A 329 -2.39 -54.10 -6.46
C GLU A 329 -3.65 -54.91 -6.82
N LYS A 330 -4.46 -55.22 -5.79
CA LYS A 330 -5.92 -55.26 -5.85
C LYS A 330 -6.49 -54.78 -4.53
#